data_AF-A0A964YRL2-F1
#
_entry.id   AF-A0A964YRL2-F1
#
_cell.length_a   1.000
_cell.length_b   1.000
_cell.length_c   1.000
_cell.angle_alpha   90.00
_cell.angle_beta   90.00
_cell.angle_gamma   90.00
#
_symmetry.space_group_name_H-M   'P 1'
#
loop_
_entity.id
_entity.type
_entity.pdbx_description
1 polymer ?
#
loop_
_entity_poly.entity_id
_entity_poly.type
_entity_poly.pdbx_seq_one_letter_code
_entity_poly.pdbx_strand_id
1 'polypeptide(L)'
;MAHFAWIDKDNNVYRVSVVNNSDIQDLPFPESEAVGVAYLTQVHGAGKTWKQTSYNGNFRAKYAGIGDTYDAENDVFVSPVIPENNE
;
A
#
# COMPACT_ATOMS: atom_id res chain seq x y z
N MET A 1 -5.46 -9.80 8.99
CA MET A 1 -4.17 -9.47 8.35
C MET A 1 -4.34 -8.14 7.64
N ALA A 2 -3.36 -7.24 7.75
CA ALA A 2 -3.34 -5.96 7.05
C ALA A 2 -2.40 -6.03 5.84
N HIS A 3 -2.75 -5.34 4.76
CA HIS A 3 -1.93 -5.31 3.55
C HIS A 3 -1.27 -3.94 3.41
N PHE A 4 -0.03 -3.92 2.95
CA PHE A 4 0.76 -2.71 2.77
C PHE A 4 1.43 -2.71 1.40
N ALA A 5 1.20 -1.66 0.63
CA ALA A 5 1.86 -1.41 -0.63
C ALA A 5 3.17 -0.66 -0.39
N TRP A 6 4.28 -1.19 -0.90
CA TRP A 6 5.52 -0.46 -1.05
C TRP A 6 5.46 0.38 -2.31
N ILE A 7 5.54 1.69 -2.10
CA ILE A 7 5.57 2.71 -3.14
C ILE A 7 7.02 3.13 -3.38
N ASP A 8 7.42 3.17 -4.64
CA ASP A 8 8.73 3.67 -5.06
C ASP A 8 8.76 5.20 -5.17
N LYS A 9 9.90 5.74 -5.60
CA LYS A 9 10.11 7.19 -5.74
C LYS A 9 9.24 7.85 -6.82
N ASP A 10 8.70 7.07 -7.74
CA ASP A 10 7.89 7.51 -8.87
C ASP A 10 6.39 7.29 -8.59
N ASN A 11 6.04 7.07 -7.32
CA ASN A 11 4.71 6.73 -6.82
C ASN A 11 4.13 5.41 -7.35
N ASN A 12 4.96 4.49 -7.87
CA ASN A 12 4.49 3.19 -8.33
C ASN A 12 4.52 2.17 -7.19
N VAL A 13 3.49 1.32 -7.16
CA VAL A 13 3.42 0.17 -6.27
C VAL A 13 4.36 -0.91 -6.80
N TYR A 14 5.47 -1.08 -6.11
CA TYR A 14 6.48 -2.09 -6.44
C TYR A 14 6.09 -3.47 -5.90
N ARG A 15 5.51 -3.52 -4.69
CA ARG A 15 5.12 -4.78 -4.03
C ARG A 15 4.02 -4.56 -3.01
N VAL A 16 3.23 -5.60 -2.74
CA VAL A 16 2.34 -5.66 -1.58
C VAL A 16 2.85 -6.70 -0.60
N SER A 17 2.92 -6.32 0.68
CA SER A 17 3.29 -7.19 1.80
C SER A 17 2.12 -7.35 2.76
N VAL A 18 2.01 -8.51 3.38
CA VAL A 18 0.96 -8.81 4.34
C VAL A 18 1.56 -8.85 5.74
N VAL A 19 0.92 -8.13 6.66
CA VAL A 19 1.32 -8.01 8.06
C VAL A 19 0.23 -8.64 8.93
N ASN A 20 0.61 -9.43 9.94
CA ASN A 20 -0.39 -10.02 10.83
C ASN A 20 -1.03 -8.94 11.71
N ASN A 21 -2.24 -9.20 12.19
CA ASN A 21 -2.90 -8.25 13.09
C ASN A 21 -2.10 -8.01 14.37
N SER A 22 -1.47 -9.05 14.92
CA SER A 22 -0.64 -8.92 16.12
C SER A 22 0.58 -8.02 15.92
N ASP A 23 1.15 -7.98 14.71
CA ASP A 23 2.28 -7.11 14.36
C ASP A 23 1.84 -5.63 14.21
N ILE A 24 0.55 -5.37 13.98
CA ILE A 24 -0.06 -4.03 14.01
C ILE A 24 -0.83 -3.73 15.32
N GLN A 25 -0.54 -4.49 16.38
CA GLN A 25 -1.18 -4.36 17.69
C GLN A 25 -2.71 -4.49 17.67
N ASP A 26 -3.25 -5.23 16.69
CA ASP A 26 -4.68 -5.41 16.46
C ASP A 26 -5.45 -4.09 16.30
N LEU A 27 -4.74 -3.00 15.92
CA LEU A 27 -5.35 -1.69 15.72
C LEU A 27 -6.15 -1.65 14.40
N PRO A 28 -7.23 -0.86 14.34
CA PRO A 28 -7.93 -0.58 13.08
C PRO A 28 -7.13 0.40 12.22
N PHE A 29 -7.53 0.58 10.96
CA PHE A 29 -7.07 1.72 10.16
C PHE A 29 -7.81 2.98 10.64
N PRO A 30 -7.15 4.16 10.76
CA PRO A 30 -5.80 4.49 10.31
C PRO A 30 -4.66 4.25 11.31
N GLU A 31 -4.94 3.92 12.57
CA GLU A 31 -3.93 3.80 13.63
C GLU A 31 -2.92 2.67 13.36
N SER A 32 -3.37 1.58 12.76
CA SER A 32 -2.53 0.45 12.35
C SER A 32 -1.51 0.79 11.25
N GLU A 33 -1.72 1.87 10.50
CA GLU A 33 -0.81 2.23 9.40
C GLU A 33 0.58 2.57 9.96
N ALA A 34 0.65 3.43 10.98
CA ALA A 34 1.91 3.84 11.57
C ALA A 34 2.68 2.66 12.17
N VAL A 35 1.97 1.76 12.86
CA VAL A 35 2.56 0.57 13.47
C VAL A 35 3.06 -0.42 12.40
N GLY A 36 2.26 -0.67 11.37
CA GLY A 36 2.64 -1.55 10.28
C GLY A 36 3.80 -1.02 9.44
N VAL A 37 3.85 0.31 9.19
CA VAL A 37 4.97 0.97 8.53
C VAL A 37 6.26 0.82 9.35
N ALA A 38 6.18 1.02 10.67
CA ALA A 38 7.33 0.83 11.56
C ALA A 38 7.83 -0.63 11.54
N TYR A 39 6.92 -1.60 11.63
CA TYR A 39 7.24 -3.02 11.51
C TYR A 39 7.90 -3.37 10.17
N LEU A 40 7.31 -2.94 9.05
CA LEU A 40 7.86 -3.17 7.72
C LEU A 40 9.21 -2.48 7.51
N THR A 41 9.43 -1.32 8.13
CA THR A 41 10.72 -0.63 8.12
C THR A 41 11.77 -1.41 8.88
N GLN A 42 11.42 -2.05 10.00
CA GLN A 42 12.31 -2.93 10.74
C GLN A 42 12.65 -4.21 9.95
N VAL A 43 11.67 -4.81 9.27
CA VAL A 43 11.85 -6.07 8.52
C VAL A 43 12.58 -5.86 7.18
N HIS A 44 12.24 -4.81 6.44
CA HIS A 44 12.76 -4.56 5.09
C HIS A 44 13.86 -3.49 5.04
N GLY A 45 14.13 -2.80 6.14
CA GLY A 45 15.08 -1.68 6.20
C GLY A 45 14.44 -0.32 5.85
N ALA A 46 15.15 0.74 6.24
CA ALA A 46 14.74 2.13 6.03
C ALA A 46 14.71 2.55 4.55
N GLY A 47 13.97 3.63 4.27
CA GLY A 47 13.88 4.24 2.93
C GLY A 47 12.81 3.66 2.01
N LYS A 48 11.94 2.77 2.51
CA LYS A 48 10.78 2.26 1.78
C LYS A 48 9.51 2.94 2.26
N THR A 49 8.73 3.48 1.33
CA THR A 49 7.44 4.09 1.63
C THR A 49 6.38 3.01 1.61
N TRP A 50 5.80 2.71 2.77
CA TRP A 50 4.70 1.76 2.88
C TRP A 50 3.40 2.49 3.14
N LYS A 51 2.34 2.05 2.45
CA LYS A 51 0.98 2.59 2.60
C LYS A 51 0.02 1.42 2.77
N GLN A 52 -0.79 1.44 3.83
CA GLN A 52 -1.78 0.41 4.07
C GLN A 52 -2.81 0.40 2.93
N THR A 53 -3.24 -0.78 2.53
CA THR A 53 -4.25 -0.98 1.50
C THR A 53 -5.30 -1.98 1.98
N SER A 54 -6.55 -1.77 1.57
CA SER A 54 -7.67 -2.64 1.95
C SER A 54 -7.93 -3.64 0.85
N TYR A 55 -7.89 -4.93 1.18
CA TYR A 55 -8.33 -5.99 0.27
C TYR A 55 -9.78 -5.74 -0.22
N ASN A 56 -10.65 -5.26 0.66
CA ASN A 56 -12.04 -4.94 0.35
C ASN A 56 -12.26 -3.53 -0.26
N GLY A 57 -11.19 -2.75 -0.49
CA GLY A 57 -11.33 -1.37 -1.00
C GLY A 57 -12.03 -0.38 -0.07
N ASN A 58 -12.17 -0.68 1.22
CA ASN A 58 -12.84 0.19 2.20
C ASN A 58 -12.15 1.54 2.42
N PHE A 59 -10.86 1.65 2.10
CA PHE A 59 -10.07 2.86 2.17
C PHE A 59 -9.10 2.92 0.99
N ARG A 60 -8.71 4.14 0.58
CA ARG A 60 -7.87 4.42 -0.60
C ARG A 60 -8.44 3.88 -1.92
N ALA A 61 -9.77 3.84 -2.00
CA ALA A 61 -10.62 3.41 -3.12
C ALA A 61 -10.49 1.95 -3.59
N LYS A 62 -9.31 1.34 -3.51
CA LYS A 62 -9.06 -0.03 -3.98
C LYS A 62 -7.92 -0.72 -3.24
N TYR A 63 -7.84 -2.03 -3.44
CA TYR A 63 -6.64 -2.80 -3.12
C TYR A 63 -5.52 -2.49 -4.12
N ALA A 64 -4.36 -2.07 -3.63
CA ALA A 64 -3.21 -1.75 -4.46
C ALA A 64 -2.66 -3.02 -5.14
N GLY A 65 -2.46 -2.97 -6.44
CA GLY A 65 -1.77 -3.99 -7.23
C GLY A 65 -0.36 -3.55 -7.62
N ILE A 66 0.51 -4.52 -7.94
CA ILE A 66 1.83 -4.21 -8.53
C ILE A 66 1.61 -3.50 -9.86
N GLY A 67 2.27 -2.35 -10.04
CA GLY A 67 2.10 -1.49 -11.22
C GLY A 67 1.01 -0.42 -11.09
N ASP A 68 0.21 -0.43 -10.02
CA ASP A 68 -0.64 0.72 -9.66
C ASP A 68 0.22 1.93 -9.26
N THR A 69 -0.34 3.12 -9.32
CA THR A 69 0.25 4.34 -8.79
C THR A 69 -0.48 4.80 -7.54
N TYR A 70 0.22 5.48 -6.64
CA TYR A 70 -0.36 6.13 -5.47
C TYR A 70 -0.51 7.63 -5.72
N ASP A 71 -1.73 8.11 -5.64
CA ASP A 71 -2.06 9.54 -5.68
C ASP A 71 -2.05 10.08 -4.23
N ALA A 72 -1.00 10.84 -3.91
CA ALA A 72 -0.84 11.44 -2.58
C ALA A 72 -1.77 12.64 -2.33
N GLU A 73 -2.32 13.27 -3.38
CA GLU A 73 -3.25 14.40 -3.24
C GLU A 73 -4.64 13.89 -2.84
N ASN A 74 -5.07 12.78 -3.44
CA ASN A 74 -6.38 12.18 -3.17
C ASN A 74 -6.34 11.03 -2.16
N ASP A 75 -5.15 10.61 -1.70
CA ASP A 75 -4.90 9.43 -0.87
C ASP A 75 -5.54 8.15 -1.45
N VAL A 76 -5.36 7.87 -2.75
CA VAL A 76 -5.94 6.70 -3.43
C VAL A 76 -4.91 5.94 -4.26
N PHE A 77 -5.18 4.65 -4.49
CA PHE A 77 -4.44 3.87 -5.49
C PHE A 77 -5.16 3.91 -6.84
N VAL A 78 -4.38 4.08 -7.91
CA VAL A 78 -4.88 4.21 -9.28
C VAL A 78 -4.28 3.10 -10.13
N SER A 79 -5.12 2.37 -10.85
CA SER A 79 -4.65 1.34 -11.79
C SER A 79 -3.82 1.98 -12.90
N PRO A 80 -2.77 1.31 -13.41
CA PRO A 80 -2.05 1.81 -14.57
C PRO A 80 -3.00 1.87 -15.76
N VAL A 81 -2.95 2.97 -16.51
CA VAL A 81 -3.67 3.08 -17.78
C VAL A 81 -2.87 2.28 -18.80
N ILE A 82 -3.36 1.09 -19.17
CA ILE A 82 -2.82 0.35 -20.31
C ILE A 82 -3.27 1.11 -21.56
N PRO A 83 -2.35 1.60 -22.43
CA PRO A 83 -2.78 2.14 -23.71
C PRO A 83 -3.47 1.02 -24.49
N GLU A 84 -4.73 1.23 -24.84
CA GLU A 84 -5.48 0.35 -25.74
C GLU A 84 -4.70 0.29 -27.07
N ASN A 85 -4.06 -0.85 -27.33
CA ASN A 85 -3.37 -1.09 -28.59
C ASN A 85 -4.47 -1.37 -29.63
N ASN A 86 -4.96 -0.31 -30.27
CA ASN A 86 -5.79 -0.43 -31.46
C ASN A 86 -4.91 -0.90 -32.62
N GLU A 87 -4.79 -2.22 -32.75
CA GLU A 87 -4.31 -2.91 -33.96
C GLU A 87 -5.44 -3.10 -34.98
#